data_AF-A0A955BT89-F1
#
_entry.id   AF-A0A955BT89-F1
#
_cell.length_a   1.000
_cell.length_b   1.000
_cell.length_c   1.000
_cell.angle_alpha   90.00
_cell.angle_beta   90.00
_cell.angle_gamma   90.00
#
_symmetry.space_group_name_H-M   'P 1'
#
loop_
_entity.id
_entity.type
_entity.pdbx_description
1 polymer ?
#
loop_
_entity_poly.entity_id
_entity_poly.type
_entity_poly.pdbx_seq_one_letter_code
_entity_poly.pdbx_strand_id
1 'polypeptide(L)'
;MLSVKVVEEICQLLAEDQLSQRAIACKLSVSRGAVQAIASGRRGVYGRETVHEVDSAAPDGQPPRRCPTCGGMVRMPCLLCEARAYRRRMRGNLHSKSAHLLRSVA
;
A
#
# COMPACT_ATOMS: atom_id res chain seq x y z
N MET A 1 19.82 2.21 14.45
CA MET A 1 18.74 1.60 15.27
C MET A 1 18.03 2.72 16.00
N LEU A 2 16.69 2.69 16.11
CA LEU A 2 15.96 3.64 16.97
C LEU A 2 16.03 3.15 18.42
N SER A 3 16.17 4.05 19.37
CA SER A 3 16.10 3.70 20.80
C SER A 3 14.64 3.39 21.18
N VAL A 4 14.48 2.55 22.20
CA VAL A 4 13.16 2.16 22.74
C VAL A 4 12.34 3.40 23.12
N LYS A 5 12.98 4.35 23.82
CA LYS A 5 12.35 5.63 24.21
C LYS A 5 11.77 6.40 23.02
N VAL A 6 12.49 6.47 21.90
CA VAL A 6 12.01 7.17 20.71
C VAL A 6 10.84 6.43 20.05
N VAL A 7 10.80 5.10 20.12
CA VAL A 7 9.67 4.32 19.60
C VAL A 7 8.43 4.53 20.46
N GLU A 8 8.56 4.53 21.79
CA GLU A 8 7.48 4.81 22.74
C GLU A 8 6.89 6.21 22.52
N GLU A 9 7.75 7.22 22.39
CA GLU A 9 7.34 8.60 22.10
C GLU A 9 6.59 8.71 20.77
N ILE A 10 7.03 7.99 19.72
CA ILE A 10 6.32 7.93 18.43
C ILE A 10 4.94 7.29 18.61
N CYS A 11 4.84 6.18 19.34
CA CYS A 11 3.55 5.51 19.61
C CYS A 11 2.59 6.43 20.37
N GLN A 12 3.07 7.17 21.35
CA GLN A 12 2.27 8.12 22.11
C GLN A 12 1.74 9.25 21.21
N LEU A 13 2.61 9.88 20.42
CA LEU A 13 2.20 10.96 19.49
C LEU A 13 1.25 10.47 18.39
N LEU A 14 1.36 9.21 17.97
CA LEU A 14 0.41 8.60 17.03
C LEU A 14 -0.95 8.33 17.69
N ALA A 15 -0.97 7.94 18.97
CA ALA A 15 -2.21 7.73 19.72
C ALA A 15 -2.97 9.03 20.00
N GLU A 16 -2.25 10.14 20.15
CA GLU A 16 -2.83 11.48 20.30
C GLU A 16 -3.52 11.99 19.01
N ASP A 17 -3.12 11.47 17.83
CA ASP A 17 -3.65 11.80 16.48
C ASP A 17 -3.69 13.30 16.11
N GLN A 18 -2.95 14.15 16.84
CA GLN A 18 -2.90 15.60 16.58
C GLN A 18 -1.83 15.98 15.55
N LEU A 19 -0.84 15.12 15.32
CA LEU A 19 0.29 15.39 14.46
C LEU A 19 0.34 14.41 13.28
N SER A 20 0.52 14.96 12.07
CA SER A 20 0.82 14.12 10.92
C SER A 20 2.15 13.37 11.11
N GLN A 21 2.30 12.20 10.47
CA GLN A 21 3.55 11.43 10.52
C GLN A 21 4.80 12.23 10.08
N ARG A 22 4.62 13.22 9.20
CA ARG A 22 5.70 14.13 8.78
C ARG A 22 6.08 15.11 9.90
N ALA A 23 5.08 15.63 10.63
CA ALA A 23 5.32 16.50 11.78
C ALA A 23 6.02 15.75 12.93
N ILE A 24 5.59 14.51 13.20
CA ILE A 24 6.24 13.63 14.20
C ILE A 24 7.70 13.36 13.82
N ALA A 25 7.96 13.05 12.55
CA ALA A 25 9.31 12.81 12.03
C ALA A 25 10.23 14.03 12.23
N CYS A 26 9.74 15.24 11.93
CA CYS A 26 10.49 16.47 12.17
C CYS A 26 10.70 16.73 13.68
N LYS A 27 9.68 16.54 14.51
CA LYS A 27 9.73 16.78 15.96
C LYS A 27 10.78 15.91 16.66
N LEU A 28 10.89 14.65 16.25
CA LEU A 28 11.79 13.67 16.88
C LEU A 28 13.10 13.46 16.11
N SER A 29 13.34 14.23 15.05
CA SER A 29 14.53 14.09 14.19
C SER A 29 14.74 12.67 13.65
N VAL A 30 13.65 12.01 13.25
CA VAL A 30 13.66 10.66 12.67
C VAL A 30 13.17 10.68 11.22
N SER A 31 13.51 9.64 10.46
CA SER A 31 12.99 9.52 9.10
C SER A 31 11.47 9.29 9.09
N ARG A 32 10.76 9.86 8.11
CA ARG A 32 9.34 9.57 7.88
C ARG A 32 9.07 8.08 7.70
N GLY A 33 9.99 7.35 7.06
CA GLY A 33 9.87 5.90 6.86
C GLY A 33 9.88 5.12 8.17
N ALA A 34 10.63 5.58 9.17
CA ALA A 34 10.62 4.98 10.51
C ALA A 34 9.27 5.16 11.20
N VAL A 35 8.72 6.39 11.17
CA VAL A 35 7.39 6.68 11.75
C VAL A 35 6.33 5.85 11.05
N GLN A 36 6.36 5.76 9.71
CA GLN A 36 5.44 4.92 8.95
C GLN A 36 5.57 3.43 9.30
N ALA A 37 6.79 2.93 9.51
CA ALA A 37 7.01 1.53 9.89
C ALA A 37 6.40 1.21 11.26
N ILE A 38 6.50 2.14 12.22
CA ILE A 38 5.89 2.00 13.55
C ILE A 38 4.37 2.12 13.47
N ALA A 39 3.85 3.14 12.78
CA ALA A 39 2.42 3.35 12.59
C ALA A 39 1.72 2.20 11.86
N SER A 40 2.44 1.46 11.02
CA SER A 40 1.92 0.30 10.29
C SER A 40 2.15 -1.03 11.00
N GLY A 41 2.59 -1.03 12.26
CA GLY A 41 2.87 -2.26 13.03
C GLY A 41 4.16 -2.99 12.63
N ARG A 42 4.65 -2.80 11.39
CA ARG A 42 5.89 -3.41 10.84
C ARG A 42 7.15 -3.21 11.67
N ARG A 43 7.11 -2.35 12.69
CA ARG A 43 8.17 -2.14 13.67
C ARG A 43 7.59 -1.91 15.07
N GLY A 44 7.61 -2.93 15.91
CA GLY A 44 7.26 -2.83 17.33
C GLY A 44 8.39 -2.29 18.22
N VAL A 45 8.08 -2.12 19.51
CA VAL A 45 8.98 -1.62 20.58
C VAL A 45 10.23 -2.50 20.75
N TYR A 46 10.12 -3.81 20.48
CA TYR A 46 11.19 -4.80 20.70
C TYR A 46 12.01 -5.14 19.45
N GLY A 47 11.93 -4.32 18.40
CA GLY A 47 12.64 -4.58 17.14
C GLY A 47 11.74 -5.22 16.08
N ARG A 48 12.32 -5.43 14.91
CA ARG A 48 11.66 -5.85 13.68
C ARG A 48 10.72 -7.03 13.98
N GLU A 49 9.42 -6.86 13.76
CA GLU A 49 8.53 -8.02 13.66
C GLU A 49 9.15 -8.92 12.60
N THR A 50 9.37 -10.18 13.00
CA THR A 50 9.82 -11.25 12.12
C THR A 50 9.05 -11.10 10.83
N VAL A 51 9.81 -10.92 9.73
CA VAL A 51 9.33 -10.85 8.35
C VAL A 51 8.09 -11.72 8.29
N HIS A 52 6.91 -11.09 8.25
CA HIS A 52 5.66 -11.79 8.00
C HIS A 52 5.96 -12.76 6.88
N GLU A 53 5.76 -14.03 7.20
CA GLU A 53 5.97 -15.16 6.32
C GLU A 53 5.73 -14.69 4.90
N VAL A 54 6.82 -14.71 4.12
CA VAL A 54 6.79 -14.55 2.68
C VAL A 54 5.52 -15.23 2.24
N ASP A 55 4.55 -14.44 1.75
CA ASP A 55 3.25 -14.92 1.34
C ASP A 55 3.46 -16.27 0.66
N SER A 56 3.11 -17.35 1.35
CA SER A 56 3.14 -18.71 0.80
C SER A 56 2.01 -18.89 -0.22
N ALA A 57 1.53 -17.77 -0.76
CA ALA A 57 0.58 -17.59 -1.83
C ALA A 57 1.24 -16.89 -3.04
N ALA A 58 2.56 -17.06 -3.25
CA ALA A 58 3.11 -16.91 -4.59
C ALA A 58 2.91 -18.25 -5.32
N PRO A 59 1.87 -18.41 -6.17
CA PRO A 59 1.90 -19.50 -7.12
C PRO A 59 3.14 -19.29 -7.99
N ASP A 60 4.00 -20.30 -7.96
CA ASP A 60 5.09 -20.52 -8.90
C ASP A 60 6.33 -19.61 -8.71
N GLY A 61 7.41 -20.20 -8.20
CA GLY A 61 8.75 -19.60 -8.06
C GLY A 61 9.44 -19.21 -9.38
N GLN A 62 8.70 -18.74 -10.38
CA GLN A 62 9.24 -18.29 -11.66
C GLN A 62 9.96 -16.94 -11.50
N PRO A 63 11.10 -16.76 -12.19
CA PRO A 63 11.80 -15.49 -12.22
C PRO A 63 10.93 -14.41 -12.88
N PRO A 64 11.00 -13.16 -12.43
CA PRO A 64 10.29 -12.06 -13.08
C PRO A 64 10.77 -11.91 -14.54
N ARG A 65 9.82 -11.72 -15.46
CA ARG A 65 10.06 -11.50 -16.89
C ARG A 65 9.48 -10.15 -17.31
N ARG A 66 9.99 -9.58 -18.41
CA ARG A 66 9.34 -8.39 -19.01
C ARG A 66 8.01 -8.78 -19.62
N CYS A 67 6.94 -8.09 -19.25
CA CYS A 67 5.63 -8.24 -19.86
C CYS A 67 5.67 -7.72 -21.32
N PRO A 68 5.25 -8.51 -22.32
CA PRO A 68 5.24 -8.06 -23.72
C PRO A 68 4.21 -6.94 -23.98
N THR A 69 3.21 -6.78 -23.11
CA THR A 69 2.14 -5.78 -23.29
C THR A 69 2.49 -4.42 -22.69
N CYS A 70 3.07 -4.39 -21.49
CA CYS A 70 3.34 -3.13 -20.77
C CYS A 70 4.81 -2.85 -20.51
N GLY A 71 5.72 -3.79 -20.84
CA GLY A 71 7.16 -3.67 -20.62
C GLY A 71 7.62 -3.81 -19.17
N GLY A 72 6.71 -3.93 -18.20
CA GLY A 72 7.05 -4.05 -16.78
C GLY A 72 7.74 -5.38 -16.45
N MET A 73 8.71 -5.35 -15.53
CA MET A 73 9.28 -6.55 -14.91
C MET A 73 8.29 -7.12 -13.90
N VAL A 74 7.66 -8.25 -14.24
CA VAL A 74 6.58 -8.85 -13.46
C VAL A 74 6.72 -10.36 -13.41
N ARG A 75 6.10 -11.01 -12.43
CA ARG A 75 5.79 -12.44 -12.54
C ARG A 75 4.54 -12.59 -13.39
N MET A 76 4.52 -13.60 -14.23
CA MET A 76 3.37 -13.87 -15.11
C MET A 76 2.32 -14.68 -14.34
N PRO A 77 1.03 -14.41 -14.55
CA PRO A 77 0.45 -13.40 -15.43
C PRO A 77 0.62 -11.95 -14.92
N CYS A 78 0.64 -10.98 -15.84
CA CYS A 78 0.89 -9.57 -15.49
C CYS A 78 -0.32 -8.93 -14.79
N LEU A 79 -0.33 -8.98 -13.45
CA LEU A 79 -1.38 -8.41 -12.61
C LEU A 79 -1.59 -6.90 -12.82
N LEU A 80 -0.54 -6.17 -13.24
CA LEU A 80 -0.67 -4.75 -13.61
C LEU A 80 -1.56 -4.56 -14.85
N CYS A 81 -1.37 -5.39 -15.87
CA CYS A 81 -2.20 -5.34 -17.07
C CYS A 81 -3.63 -5.76 -16.76
N GLU A 82 -3.81 -6.79 -15.92
CA GLU A 82 -5.14 -7.23 -15.48
C GLU A 82 -5.88 -6.14 -14.71
N ALA A 83 -5.23 -5.50 -13.73
CA ALA A 83 -5.81 -4.42 -12.97
C ALA A 83 -6.20 -3.22 -13.86
N ARG A 84 -5.37 -2.88 -14.85
CA ARG A 84 -5.69 -1.84 -15.85
C ARG A 84 -6.89 -2.24 -16.70
N ALA A 85 -6.96 -3.49 -17.17
CA ALA A 85 -8.09 -3.99 -17.93
C ALA A 85 -9.38 -3.98 -17.10
N TYR A 86 -9.32 -4.39 -15.84
CA TYR A 86 -10.43 -4.34 -14.91
C TYR A 86 -10.94 -2.91 -14.69
N ARG A 87 -10.04 -1.95 -14.44
CA ARG A 87 -10.41 -0.52 -14.31
C ARG A 87 -11.08 0.02 -15.57
N ARG A 88 -10.62 -0.38 -16.77
CA ARG A 88 -11.27 -0.01 -18.04
C ARG A 88 -12.69 -0.56 -18.13
N ARG A 89 -12.91 -1.84 -17.78
CA ARG A 89 -14.25 -2.45 -17.75
C ARG A 89 -15.18 -1.72 -16.77
N MET A 90 -14.68 -1.38 -15.58
CA MET A 90 -15.47 -0.66 -14.57
C MET A 90 -15.84 0.76 -15.01
N ARG A 91 -14.91 1.50 -15.64
CA ARG A 91 -15.20 2.84 -16.18
C ARG A 91 -16.17 2.82 -17.37
N GLY A 92 -16.14 1.77 -18.19
CA GLY A 92 -17.11 1.56 -19.28
C GLY A 92 -18.53 1.27 -18.76
N ASN A 93 -18.63 0.50 -17.67
CA ASN A 93 -19.92 0.13 -17.06
C ASN A 93 -20.63 1.30 -16.34
N LEU A 94 -19.88 2.33 -15.92
CA LEU A 94 -20.46 3.54 -15.33
C LEU A 94 -21.17 4.41 -16.39
N HIS A 95 -20.63 4.49 -17.62
CA HIS A 95 -21.23 5.27 -18.71
C HIS A 95 -22.49 4.61 -19.28
N SER A 96 -22.57 3.28 -19.34
CA SER A 96 -23.78 2.59 -19.81
C SER A 96 -24.95 2.67 -18.83
N LYS A 97 -24.69 2.71 -17.51
CA LYS A 97 -25.73 2.88 -16.49
C LYS A 97 -26.30 4.31 -16.46
N SER A 98 -25.48 5.33 -16.69
CA SER A 98 -25.96 6.72 -16.79
C SER A 98 -26.81 6.99 -18.03
N ALA A 99 -26.53 6.32 -19.15
CA ALA A 99 -27.34 6.44 -20.37
C ALA A 99 -28.73 5.78 -20.23
N HIS A 100 -28.85 4.71 -19.42
CA HIS A 100 -30.13 4.01 -19.25
C HIS A 100 -31.07 4.73 -18.25
N LEU A 101 -30.53 5.43 -17.24
CA LEU A 101 -31.34 6.18 -16.27
C LEU A 101 -31.95 7.48 -16.83
N LEU A 102 -31.32 8.08 -17.85
CA LEU A 102 -31.83 9.29 -18.50
C LEU A 102 -32.92 9.03 -19.56
N ARG A 103 -33.20 7.77 -19.89
CA ARG A 103 -34.26 7.36 -20.84
C ARG A 103 -35.53 6.84 -20.19
N SER A 104 -35.60 6.80 -18.86
CA SER A 104 -36.79 6.33 -18.11
C SER A 104 -37.56 7.46 -17.42
N VAL A 105 -37.15 8.72 -17.62
CA VAL A 105 -37.79 9.93 -17.07
C VAL A 105 -38.07 10.95 -18.20
N ALA A 106 -38.36 10.47 -19.41
CA ALA A 106 -38.83 11.30 -20.52
C ALA A 106 -40.06 10.63 -21.15
#